data_AF-A0A853ILI3-F1
#
_entry.id   AF-A0A853ILI3-F1
#
_cell.length_a   1.000
_cell.length_b   1.000
_cell.length_c   1.000
_cell.angle_alpha   90.00
_cell.angle_beta   90.00
_cell.angle_gamma   90.00
#
_symmetry.space_group_name_H-M   'P 1'
#
loop_
_entity.id
_entity.type
_entity.pdbx_description
1 polymer ?
#
loop_
_entity_poly.entity_id
_entity_poly.type
_entity_poly.pdbx_seq_one_letter_code
_entity_poly.pdbx_strand_id
1 'polypeptide(L)'
;MLTILTSAPIQKIKYNQWLKQGLFGFMGAFGLYLIMVLYAQQQMGLALLFLVVISGGLYVFISQRAYSLRYAFPAVAGITCFIIFPLLYTVGISLTNYSGNNLLTLDKVQDYFIQQRYIDESQRYSFKVFKQGNQLQIALTDPYSQQQWLSNHVTLDGQPKTVSVHTAQSLPAQSPLAIKDIIKLKKSLKQLTLELPNGALLSMTGLRQFAASKSLYQLAENDLLINNQTGEQLSPNWQTGFYETSQGKVYPPGFTVTIGLDNYTSVLFDDSVREPFIQIFIWTFLFSLLSVLFTFLVGLLLASLLQWDQIKGKGVYRVMLILPYAVPAFISILVFRGLLVT
;
A
#
# COMPACT_ATOMS: atom_id res chain seq x y z
N MET A 1 69.90 -47.72 -7.92
CA MET A 1 69.54 -47.46 -6.51
C MET A 1 69.19 -45.98 -6.44
N LEU A 2 67.97 -45.50 -6.26
CA LEU A 2 66.69 -46.08 -5.88
C LEU A 2 65.60 -45.06 -6.30
N THR A 3 64.47 -45.55 -6.78
CA THR A 3 63.10 -45.02 -6.62
C THR A 3 62.70 -43.66 -7.21
N ILE A 4 62.04 -43.80 -8.37
CA ILE A 4 60.98 -42.96 -8.92
C ILE A 4 59.89 -42.71 -7.86
N LEU A 5 59.63 -41.45 -7.49
CA LEU A 5 58.36 -41.04 -6.87
C LEU A 5 57.55 -40.27 -7.91
N THR A 6 56.67 -41.01 -8.60
CA THR A 6 55.55 -40.48 -9.38
C THR A 6 54.63 -39.69 -8.47
N SER A 7 54.59 -38.36 -8.63
CA SER A 7 53.51 -37.54 -8.09
C SER A 7 52.23 -37.80 -8.87
N ALA A 8 51.24 -38.40 -8.22
CA ALA A 8 49.91 -38.58 -8.78
C ALA A 8 49.28 -37.21 -9.13
N PRO A 9 48.63 -37.05 -10.30
CA PRO A 9 47.94 -35.82 -10.63
C PRO A 9 46.72 -35.68 -9.72
N ILE A 10 46.71 -34.59 -8.95
CA ILE A 10 45.68 -34.23 -7.99
C ILE A 10 44.32 -34.09 -8.69
N GLN A 11 43.42 -35.04 -8.43
CA GLN A 11 42.03 -35.12 -8.91
C GLN A 11 41.10 -34.05 -8.28
N LYS A 12 41.61 -32.87 -7.88
CA LYS A 12 40.85 -31.82 -7.18
C LYS A 12 40.06 -30.87 -8.10
N ILE A 13 40.13 -31.04 -9.43
CA ILE A 13 39.63 -30.05 -10.38
C ILE A 13 38.15 -30.28 -10.79
N LYS A 14 37.63 -31.51 -10.75
CA LYS A 14 36.24 -31.82 -11.19
C LYS A 14 35.16 -31.54 -10.14
N TYR A 15 35.41 -31.79 -8.85
CA TYR A 15 34.41 -31.60 -7.78
C TYR A 15 33.94 -30.13 -7.67
N ASN A 16 34.87 -29.20 -7.91
CA ASN A 16 34.61 -27.76 -7.81
C ASN A 16 33.75 -27.22 -8.96
N GLN A 17 33.67 -27.93 -10.10
CA GLN A 17 32.82 -27.53 -11.23
C GLN A 17 31.37 -27.95 -11.01
N TRP A 18 31.13 -29.18 -10.54
CA TRP A 18 29.80 -29.66 -10.19
C TRP A 18 29.17 -28.85 -9.06
N LEU A 19 29.96 -28.47 -8.05
CA LEU A 19 29.49 -27.65 -6.94
C LEU A 19 29.11 -26.23 -7.41
N LYS A 20 29.91 -25.62 -8.30
CA LYS A 20 29.58 -24.33 -8.92
C LYS A 20 28.31 -24.39 -9.77
N GLN A 21 28.16 -25.42 -10.61
CA GLN A 21 26.97 -25.62 -11.43
C GLN A 21 25.73 -25.88 -10.58
N GLY A 22 25.86 -26.67 -9.51
CA GLY A 22 24.80 -26.89 -8.53
C GLY A 22 24.38 -25.60 -7.83
N LEU A 23 25.34 -24.76 -7.44
CA LEU A 23 25.06 -23.46 -6.83
C LEU A 23 24.33 -22.51 -7.78
N PHE A 24 24.76 -22.40 -9.04
CA PHE A 24 24.06 -21.58 -10.03
C PHE A 24 22.68 -22.12 -10.38
N GLY A 25 22.53 -23.44 -10.47
CA GLY A 25 21.24 -24.09 -10.69
C GLY A 25 20.27 -23.82 -9.54
N PHE A 26 20.73 -23.94 -8.30
CA PHE A 26 19.94 -23.59 -7.11
C PHE A 26 19.56 -22.11 -7.11
N MET A 27 20.51 -21.21 -7.36
CA MET A 27 20.26 -19.77 -7.36
C MET A 27 19.29 -19.35 -8.47
N GLY A 28 19.35 -20.00 -9.64
CA GLY A 28 18.38 -19.82 -10.71
C GLY A 28 17.00 -20.36 -10.37
N ALA A 29 16.91 -21.56 -9.80
CA ALA A 29 15.63 -22.14 -9.38
C ALA A 29 14.96 -21.31 -8.27
N PHE A 30 15.73 -20.88 -7.28
CA PHE A 30 15.27 -19.98 -6.23
C PHE A 30 14.83 -18.62 -6.77
N GLY A 31 15.61 -18.06 -7.71
CA GLY A 31 15.24 -16.81 -8.39
C GLY A 31 13.94 -16.92 -9.17
N LEU A 32 13.74 -17.99 -9.93
CA LEU A 32 12.49 -18.27 -10.64
C LEU A 32 11.31 -18.46 -9.68
N TYR A 33 11.51 -19.18 -8.58
CA TYR A 33 10.48 -19.32 -7.54
C TYR A 33 10.04 -17.95 -7.00
N LEU A 34 10.99 -17.07 -6.66
CA LEU A 34 10.67 -15.71 -6.20
C LEU A 34 9.90 -14.90 -7.25
N ILE A 35 10.30 -15.00 -8.52
CA ILE A 35 9.60 -14.31 -9.62
C ILE A 35 8.16 -14.82 -9.74
N MET A 36 7.92 -16.14 -9.63
CA MET A 36 6.58 -16.72 -9.68
C MET A 36 5.72 -16.29 -8.49
N VAL A 37 6.29 -16.20 -7.29
CA VAL A 37 5.59 -15.68 -6.10
C VAL A 37 5.19 -14.22 -6.28
N LEU A 38 6.08 -13.38 -6.79
CA LEU A 38 5.79 -11.97 -7.08
C LEU A 38 4.69 -11.82 -8.15
N TYR A 39 4.74 -12.65 -9.20
CA TYR A 39 3.72 -12.68 -10.23
C TYR A 39 2.34 -13.10 -9.67
N ALA A 40 2.30 -14.12 -8.81
CA ALA A 40 1.07 -14.58 -8.16
C ALA A 40 0.43 -13.51 -7.25
N GLN A 41 1.24 -12.62 -6.68
CA GLN A 41 0.77 -11.47 -5.89
C GLN A 41 0.41 -10.24 -6.75
N GLN A 42 0.34 -10.39 -8.08
CA GLN A 42 0.08 -9.30 -9.04
C GLN A 42 1.12 -8.15 -9.01
N GLN A 43 2.32 -8.39 -8.47
CA GLN A 43 3.41 -7.40 -8.41
C GLN A 43 4.26 -7.43 -9.68
N MET A 44 3.66 -7.12 -10.84
CA MET A 44 4.28 -7.30 -12.16
C MET A 44 5.59 -6.52 -12.35
N GLY A 45 5.65 -5.27 -11.86
CA GLY A 45 6.85 -4.43 -11.99
C GLY A 45 8.07 -5.02 -11.27
N LEU A 46 7.87 -5.51 -10.04
CA LEU A 46 8.94 -6.15 -9.26
C LEU A 46 9.32 -7.51 -9.85
N ALA A 47 8.34 -8.30 -10.31
CA ALA A 47 8.60 -9.57 -10.97
C ALA A 47 9.49 -9.39 -12.22
N LEU A 48 9.20 -8.38 -13.04
CA LEU A 48 9.99 -8.05 -14.23
C LEU A 48 11.41 -7.58 -13.87
N LEU A 49 11.55 -6.72 -12.85
CA LEU A 49 12.86 -6.28 -12.36
C LEU A 49 13.73 -7.47 -11.93
N PHE A 50 13.18 -8.36 -11.09
CA PHE A 50 13.89 -9.54 -10.61
C PHE A 50 14.23 -10.48 -11.77
N LEU A 51 13.33 -10.66 -12.73
CA LEU A 51 13.60 -11.44 -13.93
C LEU A 51 14.80 -10.90 -14.70
N VAL A 52 14.84 -9.59 -14.97
CA VAL A 52 15.94 -8.95 -15.72
C VAL A 52 17.26 -9.06 -14.95
N VAL A 53 17.27 -8.73 -13.66
CA VAL A 53 18.49 -8.73 -12.83
C VAL A 53 19.03 -10.14 -12.60
N ILE A 54 18.18 -11.09 -12.24
CA ILE A 54 18.60 -12.48 -11.97
C ILE A 54 19.04 -13.15 -13.26
N SER A 55 18.29 -13.01 -14.36
CA SER A 55 18.68 -13.60 -15.65
C SER A 55 19.99 -13.00 -16.17
N GLY A 56 20.15 -11.67 -16.06
CA GLY A 56 21.39 -10.99 -16.40
C GLY A 56 22.57 -11.46 -15.54
N GLY A 57 22.35 -11.63 -14.23
CA GLY A 57 23.36 -12.14 -13.30
C GLY A 57 23.78 -13.56 -13.64
N LEU A 58 22.83 -14.48 -13.79
CA LEU A 58 23.11 -15.86 -14.20
C LEU A 58 23.90 -15.88 -15.52
N TYR A 59 23.49 -15.10 -16.52
CA TYR A 59 24.22 -15.00 -17.78
C TYR A 59 25.66 -14.51 -17.60
N VAL A 60 25.87 -13.42 -16.86
CA VAL A 60 27.20 -12.82 -16.64
C VAL A 60 28.15 -13.74 -15.87
N PHE A 61 27.64 -14.44 -14.85
CA PHE A 61 28.45 -15.31 -14.01
C PHE A 61 28.68 -16.71 -14.60
N ILE A 62 27.77 -17.22 -15.42
CA ILE A 62 27.93 -18.51 -16.11
C ILE A 62 28.74 -18.36 -17.40
N SER A 63 28.50 -17.30 -18.18
CA SER A 63 29.16 -17.10 -19.47
C SER A 63 30.65 -16.78 -19.32
N GLN A 64 31.49 -17.45 -20.10
CA GLN A 64 32.93 -17.13 -20.16
C GLN A 64 33.20 -15.84 -20.93
N ARG A 65 32.32 -15.46 -21.87
CA ARG A 65 32.45 -14.23 -22.68
C ARG A 65 32.20 -12.97 -21.85
N ALA A 66 31.40 -13.07 -20.80
CA ALA A 66 31.02 -11.96 -19.94
C ALA A 66 31.96 -11.77 -18.73
N TYR A 67 33.18 -12.32 -18.75
CA TYR A 67 34.08 -12.29 -17.59
C TYR A 67 34.35 -10.86 -17.09
N SER A 68 34.62 -9.92 -17.99
CA SER A 68 34.85 -8.52 -17.62
C SER A 68 33.62 -7.85 -16.98
N LEU A 69 32.41 -8.25 -17.38
CA LEU A 69 31.16 -7.71 -16.84
C LEU A 69 30.88 -8.14 -15.40
N ARG A 70 31.54 -9.19 -14.90
CA ARG A 70 31.34 -9.66 -13.51
C ARG A 70 31.73 -8.62 -12.47
N TYR A 71 32.73 -7.79 -12.78
CA TYR A 71 33.17 -6.71 -11.90
C TYR A 71 32.21 -5.51 -11.92
N ALA A 72 31.59 -5.24 -13.07
CA ALA A 72 30.63 -4.15 -13.23
C ALA A 72 29.20 -4.53 -12.82
N PHE A 73 28.86 -5.83 -12.87
CA PHE A 73 27.49 -6.32 -12.67
C PHE A 73 26.86 -5.87 -11.34
N PRO A 74 27.54 -5.94 -10.17
CA PRO A 74 26.95 -5.47 -8.93
C PRO A 74 26.54 -3.98 -8.99
N ALA A 75 27.36 -3.14 -9.61
CA ALA A 75 27.05 -1.72 -9.78
C ALA A 75 25.88 -1.50 -10.76
N VAL A 76 25.88 -2.20 -11.91
CA VAL A 76 24.80 -2.12 -12.90
C VAL A 76 23.47 -2.61 -12.32
N ALA A 77 23.48 -3.71 -11.57
CA ALA A 77 22.30 -4.22 -10.87
C ALA A 77 21.78 -3.20 -9.85
N GLY A 78 22.68 -2.57 -9.08
CA GLY A 78 22.32 -1.49 -8.15
C GLY A 78 21.68 -0.29 -8.86
N ILE A 79 22.29 0.20 -9.94
CA ILE A 79 21.73 1.29 -10.76
C ILE A 79 20.37 0.89 -11.35
N THR A 80 20.23 -0.35 -11.82
CA THR A 80 18.96 -0.83 -12.38
C THR A 80 17.86 -0.87 -11.32
N CYS A 81 18.13 -1.44 -10.14
CA CYS A 81 17.15 -1.58 -9.06
C CYS A 81 16.78 -0.25 -8.40
N PHE A 82 17.74 0.65 -8.18
CA PHE A 82 17.55 1.84 -7.35
C PHE A 82 17.44 3.15 -8.13
N ILE A 83 17.81 3.18 -9.42
CA ILE A 83 17.74 4.39 -10.25
C ILE A 83 16.80 4.16 -11.43
N ILE A 84 17.10 3.18 -12.29
CA ILE A 84 16.35 2.98 -13.54
C ILE A 84 14.93 2.51 -13.25
N PHE A 85 14.76 1.54 -12.34
CA PHE A 85 13.44 1.01 -12.02
C PHE A 85 12.51 2.07 -11.40
N PRO A 86 12.88 2.82 -10.34
CA PRO A 86 12.04 3.89 -9.82
C PRO A 86 11.74 4.97 -10.86
N LEU A 87 12.70 5.30 -11.74
CA LEU A 87 12.51 6.26 -12.82
C LEU A 87 11.45 5.78 -13.83
N LEU A 88 11.58 4.55 -14.34
CA LEU A 88 10.60 3.96 -15.26
C LEU A 88 9.23 3.78 -14.60
N TYR A 89 9.21 3.40 -13.32
CA TYR A 89 7.97 3.28 -12.55
C TYR A 89 7.27 4.63 -12.40
N THR A 90 8.02 5.71 -12.16
CA THR A 90 7.49 7.07 -12.09
C THR A 90 6.92 7.51 -13.45
N VAL A 91 7.59 7.19 -14.55
CA VAL A 91 7.07 7.41 -15.91
C VAL A 91 5.84 6.55 -16.20
N GLY A 92 5.74 5.34 -15.64
CA GLY A 92 4.53 4.53 -15.72
C GLY A 92 3.36 5.18 -15.00
N ILE A 93 3.58 5.67 -13.78
CA ILE A 93 2.58 6.38 -12.97
C ILE A 93 2.13 7.69 -13.65
N SER A 94 3.03 8.42 -14.32
CA SER A 94 2.64 9.65 -15.00
C SER A 94 1.69 9.45 -16.18
N LEU A 95 1.49 8.21 -16.65
CA LEU A 95 0.50 7.84 -17.66
C LEU A 95 -0.84 7.38 -17.07
N THR A 96 -1.01 7.45 -15.74
CA THR A 96 -2.24 7.06 -15.05
C THR A 96 -2.86 8.25 -14.30
N ASN A 97 -4.09 8.07 -13.83
CA ASN A 97 -4.80 9.04 -12.97
C ASN A 97 -4.43 8.91 -11.48
N TYR A 98 -3.27 8.31 -11.16
CA TYR A 98 -2.88 8.00 -9.78
C TYR A 98 -2.76 9.29 -8.95
N SER A 99 -3.65 9.43 -7.98
CA SER A 99 -3.82 10.64 -7.16
C SER A 99 -4.46 10.28 -5.82
N GLY A 100 -4.58 11.25 -4.90
CA GLY A 100 -5.24 11.03 -3.61
C GLY A 100 -6.69 10.50 -3.69
N ASN A 101 -7.37 10.69 -4.83
CA ASN A 101 -8.73 10.19 -5.04
C ASN A 101 -8.77 8.79 -5.69
N ASN A 102 -7.72 8.41 -6.43
CA ASN A 102 -7.64 7.21 -7.28
C ASN A 102 -6.40 6.37 -6.92
N LEU A 103 -6.36 5.88 -5.68
CA LEU A 103 -5.22 5.14 -5.12
C LEU A 103 -5.34 3.62 -5.26
N LEU A 104 -6.56 3.12 -5.42
CA LEU A 104 -6.88 1.69 -5.31
C LEU A 104 -6.98 1.03 -6.68
N THR A 105 -6.82 -0.29 -6.73
CA THR A 105 -7.19 -1.07 -7.92
C THR A 105 -8.71 -1.26 -7.97
N LEU A 106 -9.25 -1.60 -9.15
CA LEU A 106 -10.69 -1.86 -9.31
C LEU A 106 -11.19 -2.91 -8.32
N ASP A 107 -10.49 -4.04 -8.19
CA ASP A 107 -10.82 -5.11 -7.24
C ASP A 107 -10.93 -4.61 -5.80
N LYS A 108 -10.02 -3.70 -5.39
CA LYS A 108 -10.03 -3.13 -4.04
C LYS A 108 -11.18 -2.16 -3.82
N VAL A 109 -11.59 -1.44 -4.87
CA VAL A 109 -12.78 -0.59 -4.83
C VAL A 109 -14.04 -1.45 -4.77
N GLN A 110 -14.13 -2.53 -5.56
CA GLN A 110 -15.24 -3.48 -5.50
C GLN A 110 -15.36 -4.13 -4.12
N ASP A 111 -14.24 -4.62 -3.56
CA ASP A 111 -14.19 -5.16 -2.20
C ASP A 111 -14.74 -4.15 -1.18
N TYR A 112 -14.36 -2.88 -1.31
CA TYR A 112 -14.85 -1.81 -0.43
C TYR A 112 -16.37 -1.64 -0.52
N PHE A 113 -16.95 -1.63 -1.71
CA PHE A 113 -18.41 -1.49 -1.88
C PHE A 113 -19.18 -2.73 -1.40
N ILE A 114 -18.71 -3.93 -1.71
CA ILE A 114 -19.36 -5.20 -1.32
C ILE A 114 -19.40 -5.37 0.21
N GLN A 115 -18.38 -4.85 0.90
CA GLN A 115 -18.31 -4.86 2.37
C GLN A 115 -19.29 -3.88 3.02
N GLN A 116 -19.84 -2.90 2.29
CA GLN A 116 -20.84 -2.00 2.84
C GLN A 116 -22.14 -2.75 3.12
N ARG A 117 -22.78 -2.39 4.23
CA ARG A 117 -24.03 -3.01 4.65
C ARG A 117 -25.05 -1.93 4.98
N TYR A 118 -26.31 -2.24 4.72
CA TYR A 118 -27.43 -1.41 5.15
C TYR A 118 -28.36 -2.19 6.06
N ILE A 119 -29.17 -1.43 6.79
CA ILE A 119 -30.16 -1.95 7.72
C ILE A 119 -31.48 -2.05 6.96
N ASP A 120 -32.08 -3.24 6.99
CA ASP A 120 -33.43 -3.44 6.49
C ASP A 120 -34.44 -2.95 7.55
N GLU A 121 -35.03 -1.79 7.29
CA GLU A 121 -36.02 -1.15 8.16
C GLU A 121 -37.26 -2.03 8.40
N SER A 122 -37.59 -2.93 7.47
CA SER A 122 -38.75 -3.81 7.57
C SER A 122 -38.56 -4.94 8.58
N GLN A 123 -37.32 -5.32 8.88
CA GLN A 123 -36.97 -6.43 9.76
C GLN A 123 -36.28 -5.93 11.03
N ARG A 124 -36.98 -5.09 11.79
CA ARG A 124 -36.52 -4.52 13.05
C ARG A 124 -37.14 -5.23 14.23
N TYR A 125 -36.29 -5.59 15.19
CA TYR A 125 -36.66 -6.29 16.40
C TYR A 125 -36.21 -5.49 17.61
N SER A 126 -37.15 -5.23 18.52
CA SER A 126 -36.77 -4.71 19.84
C SER A 126 -36.07 -5.82 20.62
N PHE A 127 -35.08 -5.50 21.46
CA PHE A 127 -34.38 -6.51 22.24
C PHE A 127 -34.33 -6.21 23.73
N LYS A 128 -34.27 -7.29 24.51
CA LYS A 128 -33.98 -7.31 25.94
C LYS A 128 -32.83 -8.27 26.20
N VAL A 129 -31.93 -7.92 27.10
CA VAL A 129 -30.80 -8.78 27.48
C VAL A 129 -31.03 -9.30 28.88
N PHE A 130 -30.90 -10.60 29.06
CA PHE A 130 -30.99 -11.30 30.34
C PHE A 130 -29.61 -11.83 30.70
N LYS A 131 -29.21 -11.69 31.97
CA LYS A 131 -27.90 -12.10 32.46
C LYS A 131 -28.01 -13.23 33.47
N GLN A 132 -27.40 -14.35 33.15
CA GLN A 132 -27.30 -15.52 34.02
C GLN A 132 -25.82 -15.83 34.28
N GLY A 133 -25.29 -15.31 35.39
CA GLY A 133 -23.86 -15.41 35.71
C GLY A 133 -22.99 -14.65 34.72
N ASN A 134 -22.09 -15.36 34.02
CA ASN A 134 -21.24 -14.79 32.97
C ASN A 134 -21.83 -14.96 31.55
N GLN A 135 -22.99 -15.62 31.43
CA GLN A 135 -23.67 -15.83 30.17
C GLN A 135 -24.83 -14.84 30.00
N LEU A 136 -25.12 -14.50 28.75
CA LEU A 136 -26.20 -13.60 28.37
C LEU A 136 -27.14 -14.32 27.40
N GLN A 137 -28.42 -13.99 27.49
CA GLN A 137 -29.43 -14.34 26.50
C GLN A 137 -30.06 -13.07 25.98
N ILE A 138 -30.28 -13.01 24.67
CA ILE A 138 -30.90 -11.88 24.00
C ILE A 138 -32.28 -12.34 23.56
N ALA A 139 -33.32 -11.70 24.08
CA ALA A 139 -34.66 -11.87 23.57
C ALA A 139 -34.95 -10.78 22.54
N LEU A 140 -35.42 -11.20 21.37
CA LEU A 140 -35.88 -10.34 20.30
C LEU A 140 -37.41 -10.35 20.28
N THR A 141 -38.02 -9.22 19.98
CA THR A 141 -39.47 -9.08 19.85
C THR A 141 -39.78 -8.28 18.60
N ASP A 142 -40.52 -8.88 17.69
CA ASP A 142 -41.06 -8.20 16.52
C ASP A 142 -42.14 -7.20 16.97
N PRO A 143 -41.98 -5.89 16.69
CA PRO A 143 -42.96 -4.89 17.07
C PRO A 143 -44.33 -5.10 16.39
N TYR A 144 -44.38 -5.76 15.23
CA TYR A 144 -45.61 -5.94 14.45
C TYR A 144 -46.34 -7.23 14.85
N SER A 145 -45.68 -8.38 14.72
CA SER A 145 -46.31 -9.69 15.03
C SER A 145 -46.35 -10.02 16.52
N GLN A 146 -45.62 -9.28 17.36
CA GLN A 146 -45.37 -9.59 18.78
C GLN A 146 -44.70 -10.96 19.00
N GLN A 147 -44.22 -11.61 17.94
CA GLN A 147 -43.47 -12.85 18.04
C GLN A 147 -42.14 -12.59 18.77
N GLN A 148 -41.80 -13.52 19.65
CA GLN A 148 -40.58 -13.46 20.45
C GLN A 148 -39.61 -14.55 20.02
N TRP A 149 -38.34 -14.19 19.93
CA TRP A 149 -37.24 -15.13 19.78
C TRP A 149 -36.27 -14.98 20.94
N LEU A 150 -35.61 -16.07 21.30
CA LEU A 150 -34.61 -16.10 22.35
C LEU A 150 -33.33 -16.71 21.79
N SER A 151 -32.20 -16.03 22.04
CA SER A 151 -30.89 -16.55 21.66
C SER A 151 -30.46 -17.70 22.57
N ASN A 152 -29.60 -18.57 22.03
CA ASN A 152 -28.76 -19.42 22.86
C ASN A 152 -27.92 -18.56 23.83
N HIS A 153 -27.47 -19.17 24.93
CA HIS A 153 -26.56 -18.51 25.88
C HIS A 153 -25.24 -18.13 25.20
N VAL A 154 -24.81 -16.89 25.38
CA VAL A 154 -23.58 -16.35 24.79
C VAL A 154 -22.72 -15.66 25.85
N THR A 155 -21.41 -15.88 25.75
CA THR A 155 -20.39 -15.18 26.55
C THR A 155 -19.74 -14.10 25.69
N LEU A 156 -19.73 -12.87 26.21
CA LEU A 156 -19.19 -11.68 25.51
C LEU A 156 -17.69 -11.53 25.77
N ASP A 157 -16.87 -12.19 24.96
CA ASP A 157 -15.41 -12.17 25.10
C ASP A 157 -14.74 -11.12 24.19
N GLY A 158 -15.53 -10.25 23.55
CA GLY A 158 -15.05 -9.20 22.64
C GLY A 158 -14.66 -9.70 21.23
N GLN A 159 -15.01 -10.94 20.89
CA GLN A 159 -14.82 -11.53 19.56
C GLN A 159 -16.15 -11.56 18.78
N PRO A 160 -16.12 -11.43 17.44
CA PRO A 160 -17.30 -11.63 16.61
C PRO A 160 -17.86 -13.04 16.79
N LYS A 161 -19.16 -13.16 17.12
CA LYS A 161 -19.84 -14.44 17.27
C LYS A 161 -21.22 -14.39 16.62
N THR A 162 -21.55 -15.45 15.88
CA THR A 162 -22.92 -15.67 15.39
C THR A 162 -23.65 -16.57 16.37
N VAL A 163 -24.86 -16.18 16.78
CA VAL A 163 -25.68 -16.90 17.74
C VAL A 163 -27.06 -17.13 17.14
N SER A 164 -27.46 -18.39 17.02
CA SER A 164 -28.79 -18.74 16.55
C SER A 164 -29.85 -18.37 17.60
N VAL A 165 -31.00 -17.91 17.13
CA VAL A 165 -32.18 -17.62 17.95
C VAL A 165 -33.30 -18.61 17.62
N HIS A 166 -34.08 -18.98 18.63
CA HIS A 166 -35.21 -19.89 18.50
C HIS A 166 -36.49 -19.20 18.94
N THR A 167 -37.65 -19.64 18.43
CA THR A 167 -38.94 -19.08 18.85
C THR A 167 -39.16 -19.32 20.34
N ALA A 168 -39.48 -18.26 21.09
CA ALA A 168 -39.68 -18.31 22.53
C ALA A 168 -41.17 -18.39 22.87
N GLN A 169 -41.56 -19.35 23.72
CA GLN A 169 -42.91 -19.42 24.28
C GLN A 169 -43.08 -18.54 25.53
N SER A 170 -41.99 -18.28 26.25
CA SER A 170 -41.94 -17.39 27.41
C SER A 170 -40.55 -16.77 27.55
N LEU A 171 -40.50 -15.56 28.13
CA LEU A 171 -39.25 -14.88 28.45
C LEU A 171 -38.62 -15.46 29.73
N PRO A 172 -37.29 -15.34 29.90
CA PRO A 172 -36.63 -15.72 31.15
C PRO A 172 -37.25 -15.01 32.36
N ALA A 173 -37.36 -15.70 33.49
CA ALA A 173 -37.92 -15.16 34.73
C ALA A 173 -37.07 -14.03 35.37
N GLN A 174 -35.83 -13.85 34.90
CA GLN A 174 -34.92 -12.81 35.36
C GLN A 174 -35.35 -11.43 34.87
N SER A 175 -35.04 -10.39 35.64
CA SER A 175 -35.24 -9.02 35.18
C SER A 175 -34.28 -8.69 34.03
N PRO A 176 -34.75 -7.99 32.97
CA PRO A 176 -33.89 -7.56 31.89
C PRO A 176 -32.87 -6.52 32.37
N LEU A 177 -31.67 -6.54 31.79
CA LEU A 177 -30.61 -5.58 32.07
C LEU A 177 -31.09 -4.14 31.81
N ALA A 178 -30.73 -3.24 32.73
CA ALA A 178 -30.97 -1.83 32.55
C ALA A 178 -30.12 -1.27 31.39
N ILE A 179 -30.61 -0.21 30.75
CA ILE A 179 -29.94 0.44 29.61
C ILE A 179 -28.50 0.88 29.98
N LYS A 180 -28.29 1.35 31.21
CA LYS A 180 -26.96 1.74 31.72
C LYS A 180 -25.95 0.60 31.59
N ASP A 181 -26.36 -0.64 31.82
CA ASP A 181 -25.50 -1.81 31.73
C ASP A 181 -25.37 -2.33 30.29
N ILE A 182 -26.41 -2.20 29.47
CA ILE A 182 -26.33 -2.46 28.01
C ILE A 182 -25.31 -1.52 27.35
N ILE A 183 -25.24 -0.25 27.76
CA ILE A 183 -24.25 0.71 27.25
C ILE A 183 -22.82 0.24 27.54
N LYS A 184 -22.55 -0.33 28.72
CA LYS A 184 -21.22 -0.90 29.06
C LYS A 184 -20.86 -2.08 28.16
N LEU A 185 -21.86 -2.86 27.73
CA LEU A 185 -21.70 -4.03 26.86
C LEU A 185 -21.79 -3.70 25.36
N LYS A 186 -22.06 -2.44 24.98
CA LYS A 186 -22.33 -2.00 23.60
C LYS A 186 -21.30 -2.48 22.59
N LYS A 187 -20.00 -2.38 22.93
CA LYS A 187 -18.91 -2.78 22.02
C LYS A 187 -18.98 -4.27 21.69
N SER A 188 -19.14 -5.11 22.72
CA SER A 188 -19.22 -6.56 22.58
C SER A 188 -20.55 -7.00 21.94
N LEU A 189 -21.67 -6.34 22.26
CA LEU A 189 -22.97 -6.61 21.64
C LEU A 189 -23.00 -6.26 20.14
N LYS A 190 -22.28 -5.20 19.72
CA LYS A 190 -22.12 -4.86 18.29
C LYS A 190 -21.37 -5.92 17.49
N GLN A 191 -20.58 -6.76 18.14
CA GLN A 191 -19.85 -7.86 17.49
C GLN A 191 -20.68 -9.15 17.43
N LEU A 192 -21.86 -9.18 18.05
CA LEU A 192 -22.79 -10.30 17.94
C LEU A 192 -23.64 -10.18 16.69
N THR A 193 -23.74 -11.27 15.96
CA THR A 193 -24.71 -11.47 14.87
C THR A 193 -25.74 -12.49 15.34
N LEU A 194 -27.02 -12.16 15.29
CA LEU A 194 -28.10 -13.08 15.66
C LEU A 194 -28.69 -13.69 14.41
N GLU A 195 -28.73 -15.02 14.32
CA GLU A 195 -29.26 -15.73 13.17
C GLU A 195 -30.67 -16.24 13.48
N LEU A 196 -31.66 -15.74 12.74
CA LEU A 196 -33.05 -16.19 12.82
C LEU A 196 -33.23 -17.58 12.19
N PRO A 197 -34.28 -18.34 12.56
CA PRO A 197 -34.58 -19.65 11.97
C PRO A 197 -34.80 -19.64 10.45
N ASN A 198 -35.11 -18.47 9.87
CA ASN A 198 -35.23 -18.27 8.43
C ASN A 198 -33.89 -17.94 7.72
N GLY A 199 -32.77 -17.95 8.45
CA GLY A 199 -31.43 -17.63 7.94
C GLY A 199 -31.08 -16.14 7.93
N ALA A 200 -31.98 -15.25 8.39
CA ALA A 200 -31.69 -13.82 8.42
C ALA A 200 -30.67 -13.47 9.53
N LEU A 201 -29.63 -12.73 9.15
CA LEU A 201 -28.58 -12.26 10.06
C LEU A 201 -28.91 -10.85 10.57
N LEU A 202 -29.11 -10.74 11.87
CA LEU A 202 -29.42 -9.50 12.56
C LEU A 202 -28.17 -8.96 13.26
N SER A 203 -28.00 -7.64 13.17
CA SER A 203 -26.94 -6.91 13.88
C SER A 203 -27.53 -5.82 14.75
N MET A 204 -26.81 -5.43 15.79
CA MET A 204 -27.24 -4.37 16.69
C MET A 204 -27.16 -3.00 16.00
N THR A 205 -28.31 -2.39 15.74
CA THR A 205 -28.40 -1.07 15.08
C THR A 205 -28.49 0.07 16.08
N GLY A 206 -29.08 -0.19 17.24
CA GLY A 206 -29.22 0.77 18.33
C GLY A 206 -29.22 0.08 19.70
N LEU A 207 -29.29 0.88 20.78
CA LEU A 207 -29.30 0.35 22.16
C LEU A 207 -30.56 -0.44 22.53
N ARG A 208 -31.58 -0.44 21.66
CA ARG A 208 -32.86 -1.13 21.87
C ARG A 208 -33.31 -1.97 20.68
N GLN A 209 -32.54 -1.98 19.59
CA GLN A 209 -32.95 -2.61 18.34
C GLN A 209 -31.83 -3.46 17.73
N PHE A 210 -32.24 -4.64 17.26
CA PHE A 210 -31.54 -5.42 16.27
C PHE A 210 -32.30 -5.33 14.96
N ALA A 211 -31.60 -5.36 13.84
CA ALA A 211 -32.22 -5.41 12.54
C ALA A 211 -31.40 -6.23 11.57
N ALA A 212 -32.06 -6.74 10.52
CA ALA A 212 -31.38 -7.47 9.48
C ALA A 212 -30.38 -6.55 8.78
N SER A 213 -29.13 -7.02 8.69
CA SER A 213 -28.07 -6.32 7.96
C SER A 213 -27.85 -7.05 6.65
N LYS A 214 -28.10 -6.37 5.53
CA LYS A 214 -27.88 -6.90 4.17
C LYS A 214 -26.70 -6.18 3.53
N SER A 215 -26.03 -6.83 2.57
CA SER A 215 -24.99 -6.14 1.79
C SER A 215 -25.64 -5.03 0.95
N LEU A 216 -25.07 -3.83 0.98
CA LEU A 216 -25.58 -2.68 0.26
C LEU A 216 -25.35 -2.79 -1.24
N TYR A 217 -24.22 -3.38 -1.64
CA TYR A 217 -23.87 -3.55 -3.05
C TYR A 217 -23.62 -5.01 -3.38
N GLN A 218 -24.15 -5.45 -4.51
CA GLN A 218 -23.85 -6.76 -5.08
C GLN A 218 -23.12 -6.58 -6.42
N LEU A 219 -22.05 -7.34 -6.61
CA LEU A 219 -21.37 -7.43 -7.90
C LEU A 219 -22.21 -8.27 -8.87
N ALA A 220 -22.53 -7.69 -10.02
CA ALA A 220 -23.18 -8.33 -11.14
C ALA A 220 -22.16 -8.58 -12.27
N GLU A 221 -22.63 -9.05 -13.42
CA GLU A 221 -21.77 -9.25 -14.60
C GLU A 221 -21.16 -7.91 -15.09
N ASN A 222 -20.01 -7.98 -15.75
CA ASN A 222 -19.29 -6.82 -16.33
C ASN A 222 -18.91 -5.73 -15.31
N ASP A 223 -18.47 -6.12 -14.10
CA ASP A 223 -18.01 -5.22 -13.04
C ASP A 223 -19.07 -4.22 -12.52
N LEU A 224 -20.35 -4.45 -12.83
CA LEU A 224 -21.47 -3.63 -12.38
C LEU A 224 -21.74 -3.85 -10.90
N LEU A 225 -21.92 -2.78 -10.13
CA LEU A 225 -22.39 -2.84 -8.76
C LEU A 225 -23.86 -2.42 -8.69
N ILE A 226 -24.70 -3.29 -8.14
CA ILE A 226 -26.13 -3.01 -7.94
C ILE A 226 -26.36 -2.67 -6.48
N ASN A 227 -26.95 -1.51 -6.22
CA ASN A 227 -27.37 -1.11 -4.88
C ASN A 227 -28.65 -1.87 -4.49
N ASN A 228 -28.56 -2.75 -3.49
CA ASN A 228 -29.68 -3.57 -3.03
C ASN A 228 -30.78 -2.78 -2.30
N GLN A 229 -30.50 -1.54 -1.89
CA GLN A 229 -31.46 -0.67 -1.22
C GLN A 229 -32.26 0.19 -2.22
N THR A 230 -31.60 0.74 -3.24
CA THR A 230 -32.22 1.66 -4.20
C THR A 230 -32.50 1.03 -5.57
N GLY A 231 -31.85 -0.09 -5.89
CA GLY A 231 -31.83 -0.68 -7.23
C GLY A 231 -30.93 0.04 -8.23
N GLU A 232 -30.20 1.09 -7.80
CA GLU A 232 -29.32 1.87 -8.66
C GLU A 232 -28.12 1.04 -9.12
N GLN A 233 -27.78 1.14 -10.41
CA GLN A 233 -26.64 0.44 -11.01
C GLN A 233 -25.46 1.39 -11.17
N LEU A 234 -24.29 0.95 -10.72
CA LEU A 234 -23.02 1.65 -10.83
C LEU A 234 -22.12 0.89 -11.79
N SER A 235 -21.65 1.58 -12.83
CA SER A 235 -20.67 1.07 -13.79
C SER A 235 -19.30 1.70 -13.57
N PRO A 236 -18.20 0.94 -13.74
CA PRO A 236 -16.87 1.52 -13.69
C PRO A 236 -16.62 2.38 -14.93
N ASN A 237 -16.26 3.64 -14.71
CA ASN A 237 -15.83 4.56 -15.77
C ASN A 237 -14.29 4.50 -15.90
N TRP A 238 -13.82 3.95 -17.01
CA TRP A 238 -12.40 3.76 -17.30
C TRP A 238 -11.65 5.04 -17.72
N GLN A 239 -12.35 6.17 -17.90
CA GLN A 239 -11.74 7.46 -18.19
C GLN A 239 -11.48 8.25 -16.90
N THR A 240 -12.47 8.30 -16.00
CA THR A 240 -12.37 9.04 -14.73
C THR A 240 -11.72 8.20 -13.63
N GLY A 241 -11.89 6.88 -13.68
CA GLY A 241 -11.48 5.94 -12.64
C GLY A 241 -12.46 5.89 -11.47
N PHE A 242 -13.76 6.07 -11.70
CA PHE A 242 -14.77 5.98 -10.64
C PHE A 242 -15.94 5.08 -11.02
N TYR A 243 -16.66 4.62 -10.00
CA TYR A 243 -17.99 4.07 -10.21
C TYR A 243 -19.00 5.20 -10.41
N GLU A 244 -19.77 5.11 -11.49
CA GLU A 244 -20.72 6.13 -11.91
C GLU A 244 -22.07 5.52 -12.25
N THR A 245 -23.13 6.30 -12.05
CA THR A 245 -24.48 5.93 -12.48
C THR A 245 -24.70 6.30 -13.93
N SER A 246 -25.77 5.80 -14.55
CA SER A 246 -26.20 6.26 -15.89
C SER A 246 -26.49 7.76 -15.97
N GLN A 247 -26.69 8.43 -14.83
CA GLN A 247 -26.90 9.87 -14.72
C GLN A 247 -25.60 10.67 -14.49
N GLY A 248 -24.45 10.00 -14.44
CA GLY A 248 -23.14 10.62 -14.21
C GLY A 248 -22.82 10.95 -12.75
N LYS A 249 -23.56 10.39 -11.79
CA LYS A 249 -23.25 10.58 -10.36
C LYS A 249 -22.06 9.70 -9.97
N VAL A 250 -20.99 10.33 -9.49
CA VAL A 250 -19.73 9.69 -9.09
C VAL A 250 -19.79 9.16 -7.67
N TYR A 251 -19.26 7.95 -7.45
CA TYR A 251 -19.17 7.28 -6.14
C TYR A 251 -17.71 6.99 -5.76
N PRO A 252 -17.17 7.62 -4.70
CA PRO A 252 -15.82 7.31 -4.19
C PRO A 252 -15.82 6.04 -3.31
N PRO A 253 -14.66 5.37 -3.17
CA PRO A 253 -13.33 5.72 -3.68
C PRO A 253 -13.16 5.41 -5.17
N GLY A 254 -12.23 6.10 -5.83
CA GLY A 254 -11.86 5.81 -7.22
C GLY A 254 -10.74 4.78 -7.34
N PHE A 255 -10.59 4.25 -8.55
CA PHE A 255 -9.58 3.28 -8.94
C PHE A 255 -8.61 3.86 -9.98
N THR A 256 -7.38 3.32 -9.98
CA THR A 256 -6.35 3.73 -10.91
C THR A 256 -6.63 3.20 -12.32
N VAL A 257 -6.61 4.09 -13.31
CA VAL A 257 -6.74 3.78 -14.75
C VAL A 257 -5.64 4.45 -15.54
N THR A 258 -5.35 3.89 -16.72
CA THR A 258 -4.40 4.49 -17.66
C THR A 258 -5.10 5.58 -18.45
N ILE A 259 -4.58 6.80 -18.37
CA ILE A 259 -5.11 8.00 -19.07
C ILE A 259 -4.18 8.48 -20.19
N GLY A 260 -3.13 7.71 -20.50
CA GLY A 260 -2.22 8.03 -21.59
C GLY A 260 -1.44 9.32 -21.32
N LEU A 261 -1.50 10.29 -22.23
CA LEU A 261 -0.70 11.51 -22.17
C LEU A 261 -1.44 12.71 -21.54
N ASP A 262 -2.64 12.49 -20.98
CA ASP A 262 -3.50 13.57 -20.48
C ASP A 262 -2.76 14.48 -19.49
N ASN A 263 -2.06 13.91 -18.50
CA ASN A 263 -1.24 14.66 -17.54
C ASN A 263 -0.21 15.59 -18.21
N TYR A 264 0.38 15.16 -19.33
CA TYR A 264 1.37 15.96 -20.07
C TYR A 264 0.70 17.06 -20.89
N THR A 265 -0.43 16.75 -21.52
CA THR A 265 -1.18 17.73 -22.31
C THR A 265 -1.73 18.85 -21.42
N SER A 266 -2.19 18.54 -20.20
CA SER A 266 -2.63 19.55 -19.24
C SER A 266 -1.51 20.56 -18.92
N VAL A 267 -0.28 20.11 -18.69
CA VAL A 267 0.85 21.04 -18.41
C VAL A 267 1.18 21.95 -19.61
N LEU A 268 0.93 21.47 -20.84
CA LEU A 268 1.26 22.20 -22.06
C LEU A 268 0.15 23.13 -22.56
N PHE A 269 -1.11 22.77 -22.32
CA PHE A 269 -2.27 23.42 -22.93
C PHE A 269 -3.27 24.00 -21.94
N ASP A 270 -3.23 23.63 -20.66
CA ASP A 270 -4.08 24.24 -19.63
C ASP A 270 -3.38 25.49 -19.06
N ASP A 271 -3.93 26.67 -19.37
CA ASP A 271 -3.37 27.95 -18.94
C ASP A 271 -3.24 28.06 -17.41
N SER A 272 -4.15 27.43 -16.65
CA SER A 272 -4.14 27.47 -15.18
C SER A 272 -2.93 26.76 -14.56
N VAL A 273 -2.41 25.75 -15.25
CA VAL A 273 -1.24 24.96 -14.82
C VAL A 273 0.04 25.50 -15.47
N ARG A 274 -0.04 25.87 -16.75
CA ARG A 274 1.11 26.26 -17.57
C ARG A 274 1.76 27.54 -17.09
N GLU A 275 0.99 28.57 -16.74
CA GLU A 275 1.55 29.88 -16.37
C GLU A 275 2.42 29.78 -15.11
N PRO A 276 1.95 29.24 -13.97
CA PRO A 276 2.79 29.01 -12.79
C PRO A 276 3.97 28.08 -13.09
N PHE A 277 3.77 27.05 -13.90
CA PHE A 277 4.82 26.10 -14.27
C PHE A 277 6.00 26.78 -14.97
N ILE A 278 5.74 27.59 -16.00
CA ILE A 278 6.79 28.27 -16.75
C ILE A 278 7.53 29.30 -15.88
N GLN A 279 6.81 30.04 -15.04
CA GLN A 279 7.40 30.99 -14.11
C GLN A 279 8.39 30.30 -13.15
N ILE A 280 7.95 29.20 -12.51
CA ILE A 280 8.77 28.42 -11.59
C ILE A 280 9.95 27.78 -12.33
N PHE A 281 9.73 27.27 -13.54
CA PHE A 281 10.78 26.64 -14.36
C PHE A 281 11.90 27.63 -14.69
N ILE A 282 11.57 28.83 -15.19
CA ILE A 282 12.56 29.87 -15.52
C ILE A 282 13.34 30.27 -14.27
N TRP A 283 12.63 30.52 -13.17
CA TRP A 283 13.27 30.87 -11.90
C TRP A 283 14.21 29.77 -11.41
N THR A 284 13.76 28.51 -11.42
CA THR A 284 14.56 27.36 -10.98
C THR A 284 15.80 27.18 -11.85
N PHE A 285 15.65 27.33 -13.17
CA PHE A 285 16.78 27.27 -14.10
C PHE A 285 17.79 28.38 -13.81
N LEU A 286 17.34 29.64 -13.73
CA LEU A 286 18.21 30.77 -13.46
C LEU A 286 18.90 30.67 -12.09
N PHE A 287 18.15 30.28 -11.06
CA PHE A 287 18.67 30.04 -9.72
C PHE A 287 19.75 28.96 -9.72
N SER A 288 19.51 27.82 -10.37
CA SER A 288 20.49 26.74 -10.47
C SER A 288 21.76 27.17 -11.22
N LEU A 289 21.60 27.89 -12.34
CA LEU A 289 22.71 28.41 -13.14
C LEU A 289 23.56 29.39 -12.33
N LEU A 290 22.92 30.38 -11.69
CA LEU A 290 23.63 31.35 -10.86
C LEU A 290 24.30 30.67 -9.66
N SER A 291 23.64 29.70 -9.03
CA SER A 291 24.20 28.96 -7.89
C SER A 291 25.46 28.19 -8.29
N VAL A 292 25.42 27.44 -9.41
CA VAL A 292 26.59 26.73 -9.93
C VAL A 292 27.70 27.71 -10.30
N LEU A 293 27.37 28.81 -10.98
CA LEU A 293 28.35 29.82 -11.38
C LEU A 293 29.04 30.45 -10.16
N PHE A 294 28.28 30.94 -9.18
CA PHE A 294 28.85 31.59 -7.99
C PHE A 294 29.63 30.60 -7.13
N THR A 295 29.10 29.40 -6.87
CA THR A 295 29.81 28.39 -6.06
C THR A 295 31.09 27.91 -6.75
N PHE A 296 31.06 27.73 -8.07
CA PHE A 296 32.25 27.41 -8.84
C PHE A 296 33.30 28.54 -8.79
N LEU A 297 32.90 29.79 -9.06
CA LEU A 297 33.81 30.93 -9.06
C LEU A 297 34.42 31.16 -7.66
N VAL A 298 33.60 31.22 -6.62
CA VAL A 298 34.08 31.40 -5.24
C VAL A 298 34.94 30.21 -4.81
N GLY A 299 34.51 28.98 -5.09
CA GLY A 299 35.27 27.77 -4.77
C GLY A 299 36.63 27.73 -5.46
N LEU A 300 36.68 28.05 -6.75
CA LEU A 300 37.91 28.09 -7.53
C LEU A 300 38.85 29.20 -7.03
N LEU A 301 38.33 30.41 -6.77
CA LEU A 301 39.11 31.53 -6.25
C LEU A 301 39.70 31.20 -4.87
N LEU A 302 38.88 30.71 -3.93
CA LEU A 302 39.34 30.34 -2.59
C LEU A 302 40.34 29.17 -2.63
N ALA A 303 40.09 28.15 -3.47
CA ALA A 303 41.03 27.04 -3.64
C ALA A 303 42.38 27.51 -4.19
N SER A 304 42.37 28.40 -5.18
CA SER A 304 43.59 28.97 -5.77
C SER A 304 44.36 29.82 -4.75
N LEU A 305 43.65 30.65 -3.98
CA LEU A 305 44.25 31.47 -2.92
C LEU A 305 44.89 30.61 -1.82
N LEU A 306 44.18 29.60 -1.31
CA LEU A 306 44.68 28.75 -0.23
C LEU A 306 45.83 27.83 -0.64
N GLN A 307 46.08 27.69 -1.94
CA GLN A 307 47.24 26.99 -2.47
C GLN A 307 48.51 27.88 -2.45
N TRP A 308 48.38 29.19 -2.27
CA TRP A 308 49.51 30.12 -2.27
C TRP A 308 50.38 29.98 -1.01
N ASP A 309 51.67 29.68 -1.20
CA ASP A 309 52.63 29.45 -0.11
C ASP A 309 52.91 30.64 0.82
N GLN A 310 52.59 31.86 0.39
CA GLN A 310 52.78 33.05 1.22
C GLN A 310 51.70 33.21 2.31
N ILE A 311 50.61 32.44 2.25
CA ILE A 311 49.53 32.51 3.25
C ILE A 311 49.93 31.73 4.50
N LYS A 312 50.21 32.47 5.58
CA LYS A 312 50.43 31.90 6.91
C LYS A 312 49.12 31.35 7.47
N GLY A 313 49.16 30.16 8.09
CA GLY A 313 47.99 29.56 8.72
C GLY A 313 46.98 28.89 7.77
N LYS A 314 47.37 28.57 6.53
CA LYS A 314 46.50 27.96 5.49
C LYS A 314 45.68 26.73 5.95
N GLY A 315 46.20 25.95 6.90
CA GLY A 315 45.48 24.81 7.49
C GLY A 315 44.20 25.20 8.24
N VAL A 316 44.22 26.29 9.02
CA VAL A 316 43.06 26.76 9.79
C VAL A 316 41.97 27.27 8.85
N TYR A 317 42.34 28.08 7.86
CA TYR A 317 41.41 28.60 6.86
C TYR A 317 40.72 27.48 6.07
N ARG A 318 41.46 26.42 5.69
CA ARG A 318 40.89 25.26 5.00
C ARG A 318 39.80 24.57 5.80
N VAL A 319 40.02 24.37 7.11
CA VAL A 319 39.02 23.73 7.99
C VAL A 319 37.79 24.62 8.17
N MET A 320 37.99 25.92 8.43
CA MET A 320 36.88 26.87 8.60
C MET A 320 35.99 26.96 7.35
N LEU A 321 36.57 26.93 6.15
CA LEU A 321 35.82 27.05 4.90
C LEU A 321 35.04 25.80 4.51
N ILE A 322 35.40 24.62 5.02
CA ILE A 322 34.66 23.37 4.78
C ILE A 322 33.55 23.17 5.83
N LEU A 323 33.64 23.83 6.99
CA LEU A 323 32.69 23.69 8.09
C LEU A 323 31.22 23.87 7.68
N PRO A 324 30.84 24.84 6.81
CA PRO A 324 29.46 24.97 6.35
C PRO A 324 28.92 23.72 5.63
N TYR A 325 29.78 22.96 4.96
CA TYR A 325 29.42 21.71 4.29
C TYR A 325 29.42 20.51 5.24
N ALA A 326 30.19 20.58 6.34
CA ALA A 326 30.23 19.52 7.35
C ALA A 326 28.96 19.46 8.21
N VAL A 327 28.26 20.59 8.37
CA VAL A 327 26.98 20.66 9.10
C VAL A 327 25.85 20.18 8.18
N PRO A 328 24.93 19.32 8.66
CA PRO A 328 23.77 18.91 7.87
C PRO A 328 22.97 20.11 7.36
N ALA A 329 22.71 20.15 6.05
CA ALA A 329 22.09 21.30 5.38
C ALA A 329 20.76 21.74 6.02
N PHE A 330 19.97 20.80 6.54
CA PHE A 330 18.70 21.11 7.20
C PHE A 330 18.86 22.07 8.39
N ILE A 331 19.91 21.90 9.21
CA ILE A 331 20.17 22.75 10.37
C ILE A 331 20.53 24.16 9.89
N SER A 332 21.45 24.25 8.93
CA SER A 332 21.90 25.52 8.35
C SER A 332 20.74 26.29 7.73
N ILE A 333 19.87 25.63 6.96
CA ILE A 333 18.70 26.25 6.33
C ILE A 333 17.74 26.84 7.39
N LEU A 334 17.49 26.13 8.49
CA LEU A 334 16.64 26.63 9.58
C LEU A 334 17.24 27.84 10.29
N VAL A 335 18.56 27.84 10.52
CA VAL A 335 19.26 28.98 11.11
C VAL A 335 19.15 30.20 10.20
N PHE A 336 19.41 30.04 8.90
CA PHE A 336 19.25 31.13 7.92
C PHE A 336 17.81 31.62 7.84
N ARG A 337 16.82 30.73 7.91
CA ARG A 337 15.41 31.13 7.98
C ARG A 337 15.15 32.00 9.22
N GLY A 338 15.68 31.65 10.38
CA GLY A 338 15.55 32.46 11.59
C GLY A 338 16.19 33.84 11.44
N LEU A 339 17.39 33.91 10.85
CA LEU A 339 18.16 35.15 10.65
C LEU A 339 17.56 36.11 9.60
N LEU A 340 16.90 35.57 8.57
CA LEU A 340 16.35 36.35 7.46
C LEU A 340 14.88 36.75 7.67
N VAL A 341 14.20 36.17 8.66
CA VAL A 341 12.78 36.43 8.97
C VAL A 341 12.60 37.39 10.16
N THR A 342 13.62 37.54 11.01
CA THR A 342 13.78 38.70 11.91
C THR A 342 14.22 39.91 11.12
#